data_AF-A0A0D8YAT7-F1
#
_entry.id   AF-A0A0D8YAT7-F1
#
_cell.length_a   1.000
_cell.length_b   1.000
_cell.length_c   1.000
_cell.angle_alpha   90.00
_cell.angle_beta   90.00
_cell.angle_gamma   90.00
#
_symmetry.space_group_name_H-M   'P 1'
#
loop_
_entity.id
_entity.type
_entity.pdbx_description
1 polymer ?
#
loop_
_entity_poly.entity_id
_entity_poly.type
_entity_poly.pdbx_seq_one_letter_code
_entity_poly.pdbx_strand_id
1 'polypeptide(L)'
;MQKFVLENITIKHYFQEATLKQQLTDLKHQLDLERKLCTELKRLMVATISEDLQEKVVALTMDKISLAHRVEEFSAKILSEDEQIEQLQIDRDLWRCKFLAQSIRTDELSFRMKELMGMLRDAQRIVRDICGNNSNVSDEVRRFATLDLYAFFGRSPCEQRNRRLCPNYSNVTISCCRNCSGREIYLL
;
A
#
# COMPACT_ATOMS: atom_id res chain seq x y z
N MET A 1 68.62 -44.16 -82.56
CA MET A 1 67.19 -43.87 -82.31
C MET A 1 66.78 -44.13 -80.86
N GLN A 2 67.04 -45.32 -80.26
CA GLN A 2 66.64 -45.63 -78.88
C GLN A 2 67.24 -44.74 -77.77
N LYS A 3 68.51 -44.31 -77.87
CA LYS A 3 69.13 -43.40 -76.89
C LYS A 3 68.40 -42.04 -76.78
N PHE A 4 68.01 -41.46 -77.90
CA PHE A 4 67.32 -40.17 -77.97
C PHE A 4 65.92 -40.20 -77.37
N VAL A 5 65.22 -41.35 -77.47
CA VAL A 5 63.89 -41.55 -76.88
C VAL A 5 63.96 -41.67 -75.36
N LEU A 6 64.94 -42.42 -74.85
CA LEU A 6 65.19 -42.53 -73.40
C LEU A 6 65.54 -41.18 -72.78
N GLU A 7 66.40 -40.39 -73.43
CA GLU A 7 66.83 -39.07 -72.95
C GLU A 7 65.66 -38.08 -72.85
N ASN A 8 64.75 -38.09 -73.82
CA ASN A 8 63.55 -37.25 -73.83
C ASN A 8 62.54 -37.65 -72.73
N ILE A 9 62.41 -38.95 -72.44
CA ILE A 9 61.57 -39.47 -71.35
C ILE A 9 62.13 -39.02 -69.99
N THR A 10 63.44 -39.10 -69.79
CA THR A 10 64.10 -38.69 -68.54
C THR A 10 63.93 -37.18 -68.28
N ILE A 11 64.07 -36.34 -69.31
CA ILE A 11 63.86 -34.89 -69.21
C ILE A 11 62.41 -34.58 -68.84
N LYS A 12 61.44 -35.27 -69.45
CA LYS A 12 60.02 -35.08 -69.16
C LYS A 12 59.65 -35.47 -67.73
N HIS A 13 60.19 -36.58 -67.24
CA HIS A 13 60.04 -37.01 -65.84
C HIS A 13 60.65 -35.99 -64.87
N TYR A 14 61.84 -35.47 -65.16
CA TYR A 14 62.51 -34.48 -64.32
C TYR A 14 61.72 -33.17 -64.23
N PHE A 15 61.18 -32.69 -65.35
CA PHE A 15 60.34 -31.50 -65.38
C PHE A 15 59.04 -31.67 -64.58
N GLN A 16 58.42 -32.86 -64.69
CA GLN A 16 57.20 -33.17 -63.96
C GLN A 16 57.44 -33.31 -62.45
N GLU A 17 58.57 -33.89 -62.06
CA GLU A 17 59.00 -33.96 -60.66
C GLU A 17 59.30 -32.57 -60.08
N ALA A 18 59.95 -31.69 -60.85
CA ALA A 18 60.18 -30.30 -60.46
C ALA A 18 58.87 -29.52 -60.29
N THR A 19 57.92 -29.70 -61.22
CA THR A 19 56.58 -29.07 -61.18
C THR A 19 55.79 -29.56 -59.96
N LEU A 20 55.80 -30.86 -59.67
CA LEU A 20 55.14 -31.44 -58.50
C LEU A 20 55.76 -30.93 -57.19
N LYS A 21 57.10 -30.83 -57.12
CA LYS A 21 57.79 -30.25 -55.95
C LYS A 21 57.35 -28.81 -55.71
N GLN A 22 57.22 -28.02 -56.77
CA GLN A 22 56.77 -26.63 -56.68
C GLN A 22 55.30 -26.53 -56.22
N GLN A 23 54.41 -27.36 -56.77
CA GLN A 23 53.02 -27.42 -56.31
C GLN A 23 52.93 -27.86 -54.84
N LEU A 24 53.77 -28.78 -54.40
CA LEU A 24 53.82 -29.25 -53.02
C LEU A 24 54.29 -28.14 -52.07
N THR A 25 55.29 -27.35 -52.47
CA THR A 25 55.72 -26.18 -51.69
C THR A 25 54.64 -25.11 -51.60
N ASP A 26 53.94 -24.85 -52.70
CA ASP A 26 52.86 -23.85 -52.74
C ASP A 26 51.67 -24.29 -51.87
N LEU A 27 51.28 -25.57 -51.96
CA LEU A 27 50.23 -26.16 -51.12
C LEU A 27 50.60 -26.15 -49.64
N LYS A 28 51.86 -26.45 -49.29
CA LYS A 28 52.34 -26.33 -47.90
C LYS A 28 52.26 -24.90 -47.40
N HIS A 29 52.64 -23.93 -48.24
CA HIS A 29 52.57 -22.52 -47.87
C HIS A 29 51.13 -22.06 -47.65
N GLN A 30 50.21 -22.44 -48.53
CA GLN A 30 48.78 -22.17 -48.38
C GLN A 30 48.22 -22.80 -47.10
N LEU A 31 48.56 -24.07 -46.82
CA LEU A 31 48.11 -24.74 -45.61
C LEU A 31 48.60 -24.04 -44.33
N ASP A 32 49.84 -23.56 -44.31
CA ASP A 32 50.38 -22.82 -43.16
C ASP A 32 49.74 -21.44 -43.00
N LEU A 33 49.40 -20.77 -44.11
CA LEU A 33 48.61 -19.53 -44.09
C LEU A 33 47.21 -19.77 -43.53
N GLU A 34 46.50 -20.81 -44.02
CA GLU A 34 45.17 -21.20 -43.53
C GLU A 34 45.18 -21.53 -42.04
N ARG A 35 46.22 -22.25 -41.57
CA ARG A 35 46.39 -22.54 -40.14
C ARG A 35 46.53 -21.26 -39.31
N LYS A 36 47.36 -20.30 -39.76
CA LYS A 36 47.54 -19.00 -39.10
C LYS A 36 46.24 -18.18 -39.08
N LEU A 37 45.53 -18.13 -40.20
CA LEU A 37 44.24 -17.45 -40.28
C LEU A 37 43.22 -18.08 -39.33
N CYS A 38 43.14 -19.41 -39.29
CA CYS A 38 42.24 -20.11 -38.39
C CYS A 38 42.56 -19.83 -36.90
N THR A 39 43.83 -19.75 -36.53
CA THR A 39 44.22 -19.40 -35.14
C THR A 39 43.84 -17.97 -34.78
N GLU A 40 44.07 -17.00 -35.68
CA GLU A 40 43.71 -15.61 -35.43
C GLU A 40 42.19 -15.41 -35.40
N LEU A 41 41.44 -16.06 -36.30
CA LEU A 41 39.98 -16.04 -36.29
C LEU A 41 39.40 -16.58 -34.98
N LYS A 42 39.92 -17.71 -34.48
CA LYS A 42 39.50 -18.27 -33.18
C LYS A 42 39.79 -17.30 -32.05
N ARG A 43 40.97 -16.69 -32.03
CA ARG A 43 41.35 -15.71 -31.02
C ARG A 43 40.43 -14.50 -31.03
N LEU A 44 40.16 -13.92 -32.21
CA LEU A 44 39.26 -12.78 -32.36
C LEU A 44 37.83 -13.14 -31.94
N MET A 45 37.33 -14.29 -32.38
CA MET A 45 35.99 -14.75 -32.03
C MET A 45 35.83 -14.97 -30.52
N VAL A 46 36.82 -15.56 -29.87
CA VAL A 46 36.82 -15.70 -28.40
C VAL A 46 36.83 -14.33 -27.73
N ALA A 47 37.66 -13.38 -28.20
CA ALA A 47 37.70 -12.04 -27.65
C ALA A 47 36.33 -11.33 -27.75
N THR A 48 35.69 -11.35 -28.93
CA THR A 48 34.38 -10.71 -29.13
C THR A 48 33.29 -11.36 -28.27
N ILE A 49 33.23 -12.69 -28.22
CA ILE A 49 32.23 -13.39 -27.40
C ILE A 49 32.47 -13.12 -25.91
N SER A 50 33.72 -13.09 -25.46
CA SER A 50 34.06 -12.75 -24.07
C SER A 50 33.65 -11.33 -23.71
N GLU A 51 33.82 -10.38 -24.61
CA GLU A 51 33.40 -8.98 -24.42
C GLU A 51 31.87 -8.87 -24.32
N ASP A 52 31.13 -9.47 -25.26
CA ASP A 52 29.66 -9.48 -25.25
C ASP A 52 29.09 -10.12 -23.98
N LEU A 53 29.70 -11.21 -23.52
CA LEU A 53 29.31 -11.88 -22.28
C LEU A 53 29.60 -11.00 -21.06
N GLN A 54 30.76 -10.34 -21.03
CA GLN A 54 31.13 -9.45 -19.94
C GLN A 54 30.15 -8.29 -19.82
N GLU A 55 29.78 -7.65 -20.94
CA GLU A 55 28.79 -6.57 -20.96
C GLU A 55 27.44 -7.03 -20.41
N LYS A 56 26.94 -8.19 -20.85
CA LYS A 56 25.69 -8.77 -20.35
C LYS A 56 25.74 -9.08 -18.86
N VAL A 57 26.84 -9.63 -18.36
CA VAL A 57 27.02 -9.93 -16.94
C VAL A 57 27.01 -8.63 -16.11
N VAL A 58 27.66 -7.58 -16.59
CA VAL A 58 27.66 -6.26 -15.93
C VAL A 58 26.24 -5.72 -15.88
N ALA A 59 25.52 -5.69 -17.00
CA ALA A 59 24.14 -5.22 -17.06
C ALA A 59 23.21 -5.99 -16.09
N LEU A 60 23.27 -7.33 -16.12
CA LEU A 60 22.49 -8.17 -15.21
C LEU A 60 22.85 -7.97 -13.73
N THR A 61 24.12 -7.70 -13.44
CA THR A 61 24.58 -7.43 -12.08
C THR A 61 24.05 -6.08 -11.59
N MET A 62 24.06 -5.05 -12.44
CA MET A 62 23.47 -3.74 -12.12
C MET A 62 21.96 -3.85 -11.87
N ASP A 63 21.25 -4.59 -12.72
CA ASP A 63 19.81 -4.83 -12.54
C ASP A 63 19.52 -5.58 -11.24
N LYS A 64 20.32 -6.60 -10.91
CA LYS A 64 20.22 -7.33 -9.64
C LYS A 64 20.42 -6.42 -8.44
N ILE A 65 21.42 -5.54 -8.47
CA ILE A 65 21.67 -4.56 -7.40
C ILE A 65 20.47 -3.60 -7.26
N SER A 66 19.98 -3.06 -8.39
CA SER A 66 18.82 -2.17 -8.39
C SER A 66 17.57 -2.85 -7.81
N LEU A 67 17.33 -4.11 -8.19
CA LEU A 67 16.20 -4.87 -7.66
C LEU A 67 16.35 -5.16 -6.17
N ALA A 68 17.54 -5.50 -5.69
CA ALA A 68 17.80 -5.70 -4.27
C ALA A 68 17.47 -4.44 -3.45
N HIS A 69 17.91 -3.27 -3.92
CA HIS A 69 17.59 -1.99 -3.27
C HIS A 69 16.09 -1.72 -3.22
N ARG A 70 15.34 -2.01 -4.30
CA ARG A 70 13.87 -1.87 -4.31
C ARG A 70 13.18 -2.82 -3.34
N VAL A 71 13.67 -4.06 -3.23
CA VAL A 71 13.14 -5.04 -2.26
C VAL A 71 13.36 -4.55 -0.84
N GLU A 72 14.54 -4.00 -0.53
CA GLU A 72 14.83 -3.42 0.79
C GLU A 72 13.91 -2.22 1.09
N GLU A 73 13.70 -1.32 0.12
CA GLU A 73 12.79 -0.17 0.26
C GLU A 73 11.35 -0.62 0.54
N PHE A 74 10.85 -1.59 -0.22
CA PHE A 74 9.51 -2.13 0.01
C PHE A 74 9.39 -2.86 1.34
N SER A 75 10.42 -3.61 1.77
CA SER A 75 10.44 -4.26 3.07
C SER A 75 10.34 -3.25 4.21
N ALA A 76 11.13 -2.17 4.15
CA ALA A 76 11.09 -1.09 5.14
C ALA A 76 9.72 -0.40 5.16
N LYS A 77 9.13 -0.18 3.99
CA LYS A 77 7.79 0.40 3.88
C LYS A 77 6.72 -0.49 4.50
N ILE A 78 6.75 -1.79 4.22
CA ILE A 78 5.81 -2.76 4.81
C ILE A 78 5.89 -2.74 6.33
N LEU A 79 7.10 -2.74 6.90
CA LEU A 79 7.28 -2.68 8.36
C LEU A 79 6.68 -1.40 8.96
N SER A 80 6.88 -0.25 8.31
CA SER A 80 6.30 1.01 8.77
C SER A 80 4.77 1.05 8.66
N GLU A 81 4.21 0.49 7.58
CA GLU A 81 2.76 0.39 7.40
C GLU A 81 2.13 -0.57 8.42
N ASP A 82 2.82 -1.65 8.79
CA ASP A 82 2.38 -2.61 9.80
C ASP A 82 2.29 -1.95 11.19
N GLU A 83 3.30 -1.18 11.59
CA GLU A 83 3.29 -0.41 12.84
C GLU A 83 2.14 0.62 12.87
N GLN A 84 1.86 1.28 11.75
CA GLN A 84 0.70 2.19 11.63
C GLN A 84 -0.63 1.46 11.78
N ILE A 85 -0.75 0.25 11.22
CA ILE A 85 -1.95 -0.58 11.36
C ILE A 85 -2.15 -0.97 12.82
N GLU A 86 -1.09 -1.40 13.52
CA GLU A 86 -1.16 -1.74 14.95
C GLU A 86 -1.62 -0.53 15.77
N GLN A 87 -1.04 0.65 15.53
CA GLN A 87 -1.45 1.88 16.22
C GLN A 87 -2.94 2.21 15.99
N LEU A 88 -3.41 2.10 14.75
CA LEU A 88 -4.83 2.32 14.44
C LEU A 88 -5.76 1.29 15.08
N GLN A 89 -5.31 0.04 15.24
CA GLN A 89 -6.06 -0.99 15.96
C GLN A 89 -6.19 -0.66 17.45
N ILE A 90 -5.12 -0.18 18.08
CA ILE A 90 -5.13 0.29 19.47
C ILE A 90 -6.12 1.46 19.61
N ASP A 91 -6.05 2.46 18.73
CA ASP A 91 -6.95 3.61 18.76
C ASP A 91 -8.41 3.21 18.58
N ARG A 92 -8.70 2.29 17.64
CA ARG A 92 -10.05 1.72 17.44
C ARG A 92 -10.57 1.11 18.75
N ASP A 93 -9.76 0.33 19.45
CA ASP A 93 -10.18 -0.36 20.67
C ASP A 93 -10.38 0.63 21.83
N LEU A 94 -9.52 1.65 21.93
CA LEU A 94 -9.71 2.77 22.86
C LEU A 94 -11.04 3.51 22.61
N TRP A 95 -11.35 3.82 21.35
CA TRP A 95 -12.60 4.49 20.98
C TRP A 95 -13.82 3.62 21.26
N ARG A 96 -13.73 2.31 21.02
CA ARG A 96 -14.78 1.34 21.35
C ARG A 96 -15.06 1.35 22.86
N CYS A 97 -14.01 1.31 23.69
CA CYS A 97 -14.14 1.38 25.15
C CYS A 97 -14.73 2.71 25.63
N LYS A 98 -14.25 3.85 25.10
CA LYS A 98 -14.78 5.19 25.43
C LYS A 98 -16.26 5.30 25.08
N PHE A 99 -16.65 4.85 23.90
CA PHE A 99 -18.05 4.88 23.46
C PHE A 99 -18.94 4.00 24.35
N LEU A 100 -18.49 2.78 24.69
CA LEU A 100 -19.23 1.88 25.56
C LEU A 100 -19.44 2.48 26.96
N ALA A 101 -18.38 3.02 27.57
CA ALA A 101 -18.47 3.68 28.87
C ALA A 101 -19.44 4.87 28.84
N GLN A 102 -19.39 5.68 27.77
CA GLN A 102 -20.32 6.80 27.60
C GLN A 102 -21.77 6.33 27.39
N SER A 103 -21.98 5.25 26.65
CA SER A 103 -23.31 4.65 26.47
C SER A 103 -23.90 4.22 27.81
N ILE A 104 -23.14 3.45 28.60
CA ILE A 104 -23.57 2.98 29.93
C ILE A 104 -23.94 4.16 30.83
N ARG A 105 -23.10 5.21 30.88
CA ARG A 105 -23.41 6.42 31.66
C ARG A 105 -24.65 7.16 31.16
N THR A 106 -24.84 7.21 29.85
CA THR A 106 -26.01 7.86 29.24
C THR A 106 -27.28 7.08 29.56
N ASP A 107 -27.21 5.74 29.57
CA ASP A 107 -28.32 4.87 29.95
C ASP A 107 -28.66 5.01 31.43
N GLU A 108 -27.66 5.03 32.32
CA GLU A 108 -27.85 5.28 33.75
C GLU A 108 -28.48 6.64 34.02
N LEU A 109 -27.95 7.72 33.40
CA LEU A 109 -28.53 9.06 33.53
C LEU A 109 -29.96 9.10 33.02
N SER A 110 -30.25 8.44 31.90
CA SER A 110 -31.61 8.36 31.34
C SER A 110 -32.56 7.58 32.24
N PHE A 111 -32.07 6.55 32.93
CA PHE A 111 -32.84 5.80 33.93
C PHE A 111 -33.16 6.67 35.16
N ARG A 112 -32.14 7.31 35.77
CA ARG A 112 -32.33 8.21 36.92
C ARG A 112 -33.26 9.38 36.60
N MET A 113 -33.13 9.93 35.39
CA MET A 113 -34.01 10.96 34.86
C MET A 113 -35.47 10.50 34.84
N LYS A 114 -35.75 9.29 34.31
CA LYS A 114 -37.11 8.72 34.32
C LYS A 114 -37.65 8.54 35.73
N GLU A 115 -36.85 8.04 36.68
CA GLU A 115 -37.25 7.89 38.09
C GLU A 115 -37.67 9.23 38.71
N LEU A 116 -36.80 10.24 38.59
CA LEU A 116 -37.06 11.59 39.12
C LEU A 116 -38.30 12.22 38.49
N MET A 117 -38.51 12.01 37.20
CA MET A 117 -39.71 12.50 36.51
C MET A 117 -40.99 11.82 36.97
N GLY A 118 -40.93 10.52 37.29
CA GLY A 118 -42.04 9.82 37.94
C GLY A 118 -42.39 10.48 39.27
N MET A 119 -41.40 10.63 40.15
CA MET A 119 -41.59 11.25 41.47
C MET A 119 -42.13 12.68 41.37
N LEU A 120 -41.60 13.49 40.44
CA LEU A 120 -42.02 14.88 40.27
C LEU A 120 -43.46 14.99 39.76
N ARG A 121 -43.90 14.07 38.90
CA ARG A 121 -45.31 13.97 38.47
C ARG A 121 -46.22 13.55 39.60
N ASP A 122 -45.81 12.57 40.39
CA ASP A 122 -46.59 12.13 41.53
C ASP A 122 -46.78 13.29 42.53
N ALA A 123 -45.70 14.04 42.80
CA ALA A 123 -45.77 15.26 43.61
C ALA A 123 -46.68 16.33 42.97
N GLN A 124 -46.55 16.56 41.66
CA GLN A 124 -47.40 17.52 40.93
C GLN A 124 -48.89 17.12 40.94
N ARG A 125 -49.20 15.81 40.86
CA ARG A 125 -50.57 15.28 40.99
C ARG A 125 -51.13 15.59 42.38
N ILE A 126 -50.39 15.26 43.44
CA ILE A 126 -50.81 15.56 44.83
C ILE A 126 -51.07 17.06 45.01
N VAL A 127 -50.17 17.92 44.52
CA VAL A 127 -50.35 19.37 44.59
C VAL A 127 -51.59 19.83 43.82
N ARG A 128 -51.83 19.26 42.63
CA ARG A 128 -53.02 19.57 41.82
C ARG A 128 -54.31 19.20 42.54
N ASP A 129 -54.35 18.05 43.20
CA ASP A 129 -55.51 17.60 43.98
C ASP A 129 -55.78 18.54 45.16
N ILE A 130 -54.74 18.97 45.88
CA ILE A 130 -54.85 19.94 46.98
C ILE A 130 -55.33 21.31 46.48
N CYS A 131 -54.82 21.78 45.35
CA CYS A 131 -55.25 23.02 44.71
C CYS A 131 -56.72 22.99 44.25
N GLY A 132 -57.22 21.83 43.83
CA GLY A 132 -58.63 21.67 43.47
C GLY A 132 -59.56 21.79 44.68
N ASN A 133 -59.08 21.39 45.86
CA ASN A 133 -59.87 21.38 47.09
C ASN A 133 -59.79 22.69 47.91
N ASN A 134 -58.79 23.56 47.67
CA ASN A 134 -58.56 24.78 48.44
C ASN A 134 -58.44 26.02 47.53
N SER A 135 -59.28 27.03 47.73
CA SER A 135 -59.27 28.28 46.94
C SER A 135 -58.14 29.26 47.31
N ASN A 136 -57.56 29.12 48.52
CA ASN A 136 -56.59 30.07 49.08
C ASN A 136 -55.13 29.61 48.89
N VAL A 137 -54.81 29.04 47.74
CA VAL A 137 -53.48 28.51 47.44
C VAL A 137 -52.62 29.57 46.75
N SER A 138 -51.35 29.69 47.17
CA SER A 138 -50.35 30.59 46.59
C SER A 138 -50.15 30.37 45.09
N ASP A 139 -49.89 31.44 44.34
CA ASP A 139 -49.71 31.42 42.89
C ASP A 139 -48.54 30.54 42.44
N GLU A 140 -47.49 30.39 43.25
CA GLU A 140 -46.35 29.52 42.97
C GLU A 140 -46.75 28.03 42.94
N VAL A 141 -47.64 27.64 43.86
CA VAL A 141 -48.16 26.27 43.96
C VAL A 141 -49.10 25.98 42.78
N ARG A 142 -49.92 26.97 42.38
CA ARG A 142 -50.76 26.89 41.18
C ARG A 142 -49.91 26.77 39.92
N ARG A 143 -48.81 27.53 39.82
CA ARG A 143 -47.85 27.46 38.71
C ARG A 143 -47.19 26.10 38.61
N PHE A 144 -46.73 25.53 39.74
CA PHE A 144 -46.17 24.18 39.77
C PHE A 144 -47.21 23.14 39.32
N ALA A 145 -48.46 23.24 39.79
CA ALA A 145 -49.53 22.30 39.43
C ALA A 145 -49.81 22.25 37.91
N THR A 146 -49.63 23.35 37.19
CA THR A 146 -49.87 23.46 35.73
C THR A 146 -48.61 23.38 34.87
N LEU A 147 -47.41 23.29 35.47
CA LEU A 147 -46.14 23.30 34.74
C LEU A 147 -45.98 22.06 33.84
N ASP A 148 -45.56 22.24 32.58
CA ASP A 148 -45.16 21.11 31.74
C ASP A 148 -43.76 20.62 32.12
N LEU A 149 -43.72 19.52 32.86
CA LEU A 149 -42.47 18.89 33.28
C LEU A 149 -41.69 18.29 32.10
N TYR A 150 -42.33 17.88 31.00
CA TYR A 150 -41.61 17.27 29.86
C TYR A 150 -40.68 18.28 29.15
N ALA A 151 -41.06 19.55 29.10
CA ALA A 151 -40.27 20.60 28.43
C ALA A 151 -38.86 20.77 29.03
N PHE A 152 -38.68 20.47 30.32
CA PHE A 152 -37.37 20.60 30.99
C PHE A 152 -36.42 19.44 30.72
N PHE A 153 -36.94 18.32 30.21
CA PHE A 153 -36.19 17.07 30.08
C PHE A 153 -36.25 16.46 28.67
N GLY A 154 -36.91 17.14 27.74
CA GLY A 154 -36.77 16.84 26.31
C GLY A 154 -35.31 17.01 25.90
N ARG A 155 -34.72 15.98 25.31
CA ARG A 155 -33.47 16.16 24.57
C ARG A 155 -33.72 17.19 23.46
N SER A 156 -32.74 18.04 23.17
CA SER A 156 -32.80 18.85 21.95
C SER A 156 -33.06 17.91 20.76
N PRO A 157 -33.93 18.24 19.78
CA PRO A 157 -34.45 17.32 18.75
C PRO A 157 -33.44 16.62 17.81
N CYS A 158 -32.14 16.65 18.08
CA CYS A 158 -31.13 15.99 17.25
C CYS A 158 -31.02 14.47 17.51
N GLU A 159 -32.13 13.74 17.44
CA GLU A 159 -32.12 12.27 17.36
C GLU A 159 -31.87 11.78 15.92
N GLN A 160 -32.02 12.65 14.91
CA GLN A 160 -31.76 12.31 13.52
C GLN A 160 -30.25 12.34 13.25
N ARG A 161 -29.58 11.25 13.61
CA ARG A 161 -28.17 11.01 13.34
C ARG A 161 -27.95 11.08 11.83
N ASN A 162 -27.36 12.17 11.34
CA ASN A 162 -26.93 12.26 9.94
C ASN A 162 -25.87 11.15 9.70
N ARG A 163 -26.26 10.03 9.09
CA ARG A 163 -25.29 9.06 8.55
C ARG A 163 -24.54 9.78 7.43
N ARG A 164 -23.28 10.16 7.67
CA ARG A 164 -22.42 10.67 6.60
C ARG A 164 -22.13 9.51 5.65
N LEU A 165 -22.38 9.70 4.37
CA LEU A 165 -22.19 8.72 3.31
C LEU A 165 -20.70 8.43 3.03
N CYS A 166 -19.78 9.27 3.55
CA CYS A 166 -18.35 9.18 3.30
C CYS A 166 -17.54 9.37 4.60
N PRO A 167 -16.39 8.70 4.76
CA PRO A 167 -15.45 8.96 5.84
C PRO A 167 -14.94 10.40 5.74
N ASN A 168 -14.93 11.11 6.87
CA ASN A 168 -14.38 12.46 6.96
C ASN A 168 -13.04 12.39 7.69
N TYR A 169 -11.97 12.84 7.02
CA TYR A 169 -10.60 12.79 7.54
C TYR A 169 -10.16 14.12 8.19
N SER A 170 -11.04 15.13 8.24
CA SER A 170 -10.80 16.38 8.95
C SER A 170 -11.23 16.29 10.41
N ASN A 171 -10.43 16.86 11.31
CA ASN A 171 -10.64 17.04 12.75
C ASN A 171 -12.13 17.07 13.12
N VAL A 172 -12.57 16.03 13.83
CA VAL A 172 -13.97 15.60 13.89
C VAL A 172 -14.87 16.63 14.61
N THR A 173 -15.72 17.32 13.86
CA THR A 173 -16.93 17.99 14.38
C THR A 173 -18.16 17.12 14.16
N ILE A 174 -18.73 16.59 15.24
CA ILE A 174 -20.01 15.86 15.20
C ILE A 174 -21.16 16.85 15.42
N SER A 175 -21.63 17.48 14.35
CA SER A 175 -22.96 18.09 14.37
C SER A 175 -24.03 16.99 14.32
N CYS A 176 -24.79 16.83 15.42
CA CYS A 176 -25.77 15.75 15.54
C CYS A 176 -26.95 15.86 14.55
N CYS A 177 -27.25 17.05 14.01
CA CYS A 177 -28.25 17.26 12.95
C CYS A 177 -28.05 18.63 12.24
N ARG A 178 -28.87 18.95 11.22
CA ARG A 178 -28.88 20.26 10.55
C ARG A 178 -29.19 21.44 11.48
N ASN A 179 -29.85 21.18 12.60
CA ASN A 179 -30.17 22.21 13.60
C ASN A 179 -28.99 22.51 14.56
N CYS A 180 -27.97 21.65 14.55
CA CYS A 180 -26.75 21.80 15.36
C CYS A 180 -25.52 22.15 14.49
N SER A 181 -25.71 22.44 13.20
CA SER A 181 -24.64 22.97 12.35
C SER A 181 -24.22 24.36 12.81
N GLY A 182 -22.92 24.61 12.98
CA GLY A 182 -22.38 25.89 13.47
C GLY A 182 -22.23 26.00 15.00
N ARG A 183 -22.63 24.98 15.77
CA ARG A 183 -22.31 24.85 17.21
C ARG A 183 -21.19 23.83 17.40
N GLU A 184 -20.03 24.13 16.82
CA GLU A 184 -18.93 23.18 16.72
C GLU A 184 -18.10 23.15 17.99
N ILE A 185 -17.91 21.95 18.55
CA ILE A 185 -16.92 21.69 19.59
C ILE A 185 -15.63 21.35 18.87
N TYR A 186 -14.65 22.25 18.94
CA TYR A 186 -13.31 21.99 18.45
C TYR A 186 -12.61 21.07 19.43
N LEU A 187 -12.38 19.82 19.02
CA LEU A 187 -11.43 18.96 19.69
C LEU A 187 -10.04 19.46 19.27
N LEU A 188 -9.35 20.09 20.22
CA LEU A 188 -7.94 20.46 20.10
C LEU A 188 -7.08 19.24 19.78
#